data_AF-A0A2H5V5Q1-F1
#
_entry.id   AF-A0A2H5V5Q1-F1
#
_cell.length_a   1.000
_cell.length_b   1.000
_cell.length_c   1.000
_cell.angle_alpha   90.00
_cell.angle_beta   90.00
_cell.angle_gamma   90.00
#
_symmetry.space_group_name_H-M   'P 1'
#
loop_
_entity.id
_entity.type
_entity.pdbx_description
1 polymer ?
#
loop_
_entity_poly.entity_id
_entity_poly.type
_entity_poly.pdbx_seq_one_letter_code
_entity_poly.pdbx_strand_id
1 'polypeptide(L)'
;MARLSDTRNKILGLLSDCKPRSFNDIVKETGCDKKAVEGMLYRLWREGAILRTDKPFMEAQRIFKGRGGVTHNLRKYHLYILKPEDKDSIEFQGMHFVKFNKEIEKRSTESKANILYEFLKRNKEGAFFSKEIAEALKDKGINPPDVMTNIRRLERKGLVYVRGYRTGYGETPFKEGFLITWLDLSKPREKAIEEAIQRTEIALVEKSNSSPIMQRIHLIRDQIIEASKLNDLVSFEFLQNKLDCSEYELETALKRAMQLYPEIKEVKLFNRFRYVHHSSMSEEDFKKVLERKENYIRVVSGRSNRLGHNWEACVEWFIDKFTTGAQFMTQDHRNKNMDKRRITLHLIKSVGGRIGKAEVDRVWTVTPSIFAQPITYVLECKWGLVSKRDVDDFLEVLKWSSDFGVNTPEGRQVKQGVIGVFAGSAFNPREKVKLKDETIVNLPSYAARMNIQLLKAVDFNQKLRERGCMKATVQKICKYAKDENEVREILEAMWKEPEKDAEILAEVASKNREVYEFEKELERTKV
;
A
#
# COMPACT_ATOMS: atom_id res chain seq x y z
N MET A 1 -80.67 6.27 25.93
CA MET A 1 -79.97 7.21 26.83
C MET A 1 -79.78 6.66 28.26
N ALA A 2 -80.66 5.82 28.81
CA ALA A 2 -80.57 5.32 30.20
C ALA A 2 -79.30 4.51 30.57
N ARG A 3 -78.69 3.73 29.67
CA ARG A 3 -77.45 2.97 29.96
C ARG A 3 -76.18 3.83 30.08
N LEU A 4 -76.17 5.02 29.45
CA LEU A 4 -75.02 5.92 29.43
C LEU A 4 -74.91 6.74 30.73
N SER A 5 -76.05 7.11 31.34
CA SER A 5 -76.04 7.79 32.65
C SER A 5 -75.65 6.83 33.78
N ASP A 6 -76.06 5.56 33.70
CA ASP A 6 -75.72 4.53 34.69
C ASP A 6 -74.21 4.23 34.72
N THR A 7 -73.57 4.10 33.55
CA THR A 7 -72.11 3.87 33.47
C THR A 7 -71.31 5.08 33.97
N ARG A 8 -71.75 6.31 33.64
CA ARG A 8 -71.12 7.55 34.11
C ARG A 8 -71.14 7.64 35.63
N ASN A 9 -72.32 7.44 36.24
CA ASN A 9 -72.50 7.56 37.68
C ASN A 9 -71.74 6.48 38.45
N LYS A 10 -71.66 5.26 37.92
CA LYS A 10 -70.86 4.17 38.48
C LYS A 10 -69.37 4.50 38.50
N ILE A 11 -68.84 5.05 37.39
CA ILE A 11 -67.42 5.42 37.30
C ILE A 11 -67.10 6.60 38.23
N LEU A 12 -67.93 7.65 38.24
CA LEU A 12 -67.71 8.81 39.12
C LEU A 12 -67.88 8.43 40.60
N GLY A 13 -68.87 7.61 40.92
CA GLY A 13 -69.06 7.07 42.27
C GLY A 13 -67.86 6.24 42.72
N LEU A 14 -67.30 5.40 41.84
CA LEU A 14 -66.12 4.61 42.14
C LEU A 14 -64.86 5.48 42.38
N LEU A 15 -64.72 6.58 41.66
CA LEU A 15 -63.58 7.51 41.78
C LEU A 15 -63.78 8.58 42.86
N SER A 16 -64.94 8.61 43.54
CA SER A 16 -65.25 9.59 44.58
C SER A 16 -64.36 9.48 45.83
N ASP A 17 -63.70 8.32 46.01
CA ASP A 17 -62.71 8.11 47.05
C ASP A 17 -61.35 8.77 46.75
N CYS A 18 -61.23 9.46 45.62
CA CYS A 18 -60.02 10.13 45.15
C CYS A 18 -58.80 9.19 45.07
N LYS A 19 -59.01 7.88 44.86
CA LYS A 19 -57.92 6.93 44.65
C LYS A 19 -57.64 6.74 43.16
N PRO A 20 -56.36 6.68 42.74
CA PRO A 20 -56.00 6.33 41.37
C PRO A 20 -56.40 4.89 41.03
N ARG A 21 -57.11 4.69 39.92
CA ARG A 21 -57.54 3.36 39.45
C ARG A 21 -57.18 3.14 38.00
N SER A 22 -56.80 1.91 37.63
CA SER A 22 -56.55 1.54 36.24
C SER A 22 -57.85 1.27 35.49
N PHE A 23 -57.79 1.26 34.16
CA PHE A 23 -58.93 0.86 33.33
C PHE A 23 -59.50 -0.51 33.72
N ASN A 24 -58.66 -1.50 34.04
CA ASN A 24 -59.15 -2.83 34.41
C ASN A 24 -59.83 -2.84 35.77
N ASP A 25 -59.30 -2.07 36.74
CA ASP A 25 -59.88 -1.99 38.08
C ASP A 25 -61.26 -1.37 37.99
N ILE A 26 -61.39 -0.30 37.19
CA ILE A 26 -62.67 0.34 36.92
C ILE A 26 -63.64 -0.63 36.25
N VAL A 27 -63.21 -1.38 35.22
CA VAL A 27 -64.06 -2.41 34.58
C VAL A 27 -64.48 -3.50 35.56
N LYS A 28 -63.56 -3.98 36.40
CA LYS A 28 -63.80 -5.07 37.35
C LYS A 28 -64.74 -4.65 38.47
N GLU A 29 -64.57 -3.44 39.02
CA GLU A 29 -65.33 -2.95 40.17
C GLU A 29 -66.68 -2.35 39.77
N THR A 30 -66.80 -1.75 38.58
CA THR A 30 -68.10 -1.27 38.07
C THR A 30 -68.95 -2.37 37.43
N GLY A 31 -68.33 -3.49 37.02
CA GLY A 31 -68.99 -4.56 36.26
C GLY A 31 -69.45 -4.14 34.85
N CYS A 32 -69.04 -2.96 34.37
CA CYS A 32 -69.43 -2.43 33.08
C CYS A 32 -68.64 -3.06 31.92
N ASP A 33 -69.22 -3.04 30.71
CA ASP A 33 -68.55 -3.50 29.49
C ASP A 33 -67.29 -2.67 29.19
N LYS A 34 -66.23 -3.33 28.72
CA LYS A 34 -64.93 -2.69 28.45
C LYS A 34 -65.04 -1.52 27.47
N LYS A 35 -65.80 -1.66 26.38
CA LYS A 35 -65.94 -0.59 25.38
C LYS A 35 -66.74 0.58 25.95
N ALA A 36 -67.73 0.29 26.80
CA ALA A 36 -68.52 1.31 27.49
C ALA A 36 -67.65 2.13 28.46
N VAL A 37 -66.80 1.47 29.26
CA VAL A 37 -65.87 2.14 30.18
C VAL A 37 -64.82 2.95 29.41
N GLU A 38 -64.26 2.42 28.31
CA GLU A 38 -63.25 3.10 27.51
C GLU A 38 -63.79 4.40 26.91
N GLY A 39 -64.96 4.32 26.26
CA GLY A 39 -65.62 5.48 25.69
C GLY A 39 -66.04 6.51 26.75
N MET A 40 -66.46 6.04 27.94
CA MET A 40 -66.89 6.94 29.02
C MET A 40 -65.71 7.63 29.70
N LEU A 41 -64.62 6.93 29.99
CA LEU A 41 -63.42 7.54 30.58
C LEU A 41 -62.83 8.59 29.65
N TYR A 42 -62.79 8.34 28.33
CA TYR A 42 -62.34 9.34 27.37
C TYR A 42 -63.23 10.60 27.41
N ARG A 43 -64.55 10.44 27.46
CA ARG A 43 -65.49 11.57 27.58
C ARG A 43 -65.34 12.33 28.89
N LEU A 44 -65.29 11.63 30.02
CA LEU A 44 -65.10 12.22 31.34
C LEU A 44 -63.77 12.98 31.45
N TRP A 45 -62.70 12.44 30.86
CA TRP A 45 -61.39 13.10 30.85
C TRP A 45 -61.43 14.35 29.95
N ARG A 46 -62.09 14.26 28.78
CA ARG A 46 -62.27 15.39 27.86
C ARG A 46 -63.17 16.49 28.41
N GLU A 47 -64.22 16.12 29.14
CA GLU A 47 -65.11 17.03 29.88
C GLU A 47 -64.41 17.64 31.11
N GLY A 48 -63.25 17.12 31.52
CA GLY A 48 -62.50 17.57 32.68
C GLY A 48 -63.06 17.10 34.02
N ALA A 49 -63.94 16.09 34.03
CA ALA A 49 -64.49 15.52 35.26
C ALA A 49 -63.50 14.60 35.99
N ILE A 50 -62.54 14.03 35.25
CA ILE A 50 -61.47 13.18 35.78
C ILE A 50 -60.11 13.64 35.25
N LEU A 51 -59.04 13.30 35.96
CA LEU A 51 -57.65 13.49 35.53
C LEU A 51 -57.03 12.13 35.18
N ARG A 52 -56.06 12.15 34.25
CA ARG A 52 -55.33 10.95 33.79
C ARG A 52 -53.83 11.17 34.00
N THR A 53 -53.09 10.13 34.35
CA THR A 53 -51.61 10.16 34.38
C THR A 53 -51.02 10.70 33.08
N ASP A 54 -50.01 11.57 33.17
CA ASP A 54 -49.36 12.22 32.03
C ASP A 54 -48.57 11.22 31.13
N LYS A 55 -47.94 10.24 31.76
CA LYS A 55 -47.20 9.14 31.12
C LYS A 55 -47.91 7.81 31.40
N PRO A 56 -47.95 6.89 30.42
CA PRO A 56 -48.46 5.56 30.65
C PRO A 56 -47.48 4.73 31.48
N PHE A 57 -48.01 3.92 32.39
CA PHE A 57 -47.27 2.89 33.09
C PHE A 57 -47.09 1.67 32.20
N MET A 58 -45.98 0.96 32.43
CA MET A 58 -45.55 -0.20 31.65
C MET A 58 -45.49 -1.41 32.58
N GLU A 59 -46.30 -2.43 32.31
CA GLU A 59 -46.30 -3.69 33.05
C GLU A 59 -46.04 -4.85 32.10
N ALA A 60 -45.04 -5.67 32.44
CA ALA A 60 -44.72 -6.87 31.68
C ALA A 60 -45.70 -7.98 32.07
N GLN A 61 -46.64 -8.29 31.18
CA GLN A 61 -47.58 -9.40 31.37
C GLN A 61 -47.04 -10.66 30.72
N ARG A 62 -46.94 -11.71 31.54
CA ARG A 62 -46.61 -13.07 31.11
C ARG A 62 -47.91 -13.82 30.81
N ILE A 63 -48.20 -14.07 29.54
CA ILE A 63 -49.40 -14.81 29.11
C ILE A 63 -48.99 -16.21 28.68
N PHE A 64 -49.43 -17.22 29.44
CA PHE A 64 -49.23 -18.62 29.08
C PHE A 64 -50.29 -19.05 28.05
N LYS A 65 -49.85 -19.44 26.85
CA LYS A 65 -50.71 -19.87 25.73
C LYS A 65 -50.67 -21.39 25.51
N GLY A 66 -50.54 -22.18 26.58
CA GLY A 66 -50.50 -23.65 26.49
C GLY A 66 -49.34 -24.16 25.63
N ARG A 67 -49.62 -24.97 24.60
CA ARG A 67 -48.60 -25.51 23.67
C ARG A 67 -47.88 -24.45 22.83
N GLY A 68 -48.44 -23.23 22.72
CA GLY A 68 -47.79 -22.09 22.06
C GLY A 68 -46.77 -21.36 22.93
N GLY A 69 -46.48 -21.86 24.14
CA GLY A 69 -45.49 -21.29 25.05
C GLY A 69 -45.96 -20.03 25.77
N VAL A 70 -44.99 -19.25 26.26
CA VAL A 70 -45.21 -18.02 27.04
C VAL A 70 -44.96 -16.81 26.14
N THR A 71 -45.95 -15.93 26.00
CA THR A 71 -45.76 -14.62 25.37
C THR A 71 -45.57 -13.56 26.44
N HIS A 72 -44.53 -12.74 26.32
CA HIS A 72 -44.32 -11.55 27.15
C HIS A 72 -44.87 -10.35 26.39
N ASN A 73 -45.93 -9.73 26.92
CA ASN A 73 -46.51 -8.52 26.36
C ASN A 73 -46.27 -7.36 27.32
N LEU A 74 -45.70 -6.27 26.81
CA LEU A 74 -45.53 -5.05 27.58
C LEU A 74 -46.81 -4.22 27.47
N ARG A 75 -47.60 -4.18 28.55
CA ARG A 75 -48.88 -3.48 28.57
C ARG A 75 -48.69 -2.04 29.02
N LYS A 76 -49.15 -1.11 28.18
CA LYS A 76 -49.28 0.31 28.50
C LYS A 76 -50.65 0.57 29.12
N TYR A 77 -50.71 1.23 30.28
CA TYR A 77 -51.97 1.69 30.86
C TYR A 77 -51.81 3.03 31.58
N HIS A 78 -52.92 3.73 31.76
CA HIS A 78 -52.99 4.97 32.53
C HIS A 78 -53.85 4.76 33.78
N LEU A 79 -53.61 5.58 34.80
CA LEU A 79 -54.47 5.68 35.97
C LEU A 79 -55.37 6.90 35.87
N TYR A 80 -56.55 6.79 36.46
CA TYR A 80 -57.59 7.82 36.46
C TYR A 80 -57.98 8.17 37.90
N ILE A 81 -58.31 9.43 38.13
CA ILE A 81 -58.75 9.97 39.43
C ILE A 81 -59.79 11.05 39.21
N LEU A 82 -60.71 11.24 40.17
CA LEU A 82 -61.68 12.33 40.12
C LEU A 82 -60.96 13.68 40.20
N LYS A 83 -61.39 14.65 39.40
CA LYS A 83 -60.80 16.00 39.41
C LYS A 83 -61.27 16.76 40.67
N PRO A 84 -60.37 17.33 41.49
CA PRO A 84 -60.74 18.30 42.53
C PRO A 84 -61.24 19.62 41.91
N GLU A 85 -62.20 20.29 42.55
CA GLU A 85 -62.93 21.45 41.97
C GLU A 85 -62.01 22.53 41.36
N ASP A 86 -60.85 22.80 41.98
CA ASP A 86 -59.96 23.91 41.59
C ASP A 86 -58.61 23.49 40.98
N LYS A 87 -58.40 22.22 40.60
CA LYS A 87 -57.09 21.75 40.11
C LYS A 87 -57.14 21.06 38.75
N ASP A 88 -56.48 21.65 37.75
CA ASP A 88 -56.36 21.08 36.40
C ASP A 88 -55.18 20.07 36.26
N SER A 89 -54.32 19.99 37.28
CA SER A 89 -53.35 18.91 37.48
C SER A 89 -53.13 18.64 38.96
N ILE A 90 -52.77 17.40 39.29
CA ILE A 90 -52.42 17.01 40.66
C ILE A 90 -51.19 16.09 40.67
N GLU A 91 -50.42 16.18 41.75
CA GLU A 91 -49.40 15.19 42.08
C GLU A 91 -49.91 14.36 43.25
N PHE A 92 -50.00 13.05 43.07
CA PHE A 92 -50.49 12.12 44.09
C PHE A 92 -49.59 10.89 44.12
N GLN A 93 -48.97 10.63 45.28
CA GLN A 93 -48.03 9.51 45.47
C GLN A 93 -46.91 9.43 44.41
N GLY A 94 -46.35 10.59 44.04
CA GLY A 94 -45.29 10.70 43.01
C GLY A 94 -45.76 10.52 41.57
N MET A 95 -47.07 10.48 41.34
CA MET A 95 -47.68 10.37 40.01
C MET A 95 -48.33 11.69 39.62
N HIS A 96 -48.07 12.15 38.40
CA HIS A 96 -48.61 13.40 37.87
C HIS A 96 -49.84 13.15 37.00
N PHE A 97 -50.98 13.71 37.39
CA PHE A 97 -52.26 13.59 36.69
C PHE A 97 -52.64 14.92 36.05
N VAL A 98 -53.11 14.86 34.81
CA VAL A 98 -53.40 16.04 33.98
C VAL A 98 -54.80 15.97 33.37
N LYS A 99 -55.41 17.14 33.19
CA LYS A 99 -56.61 17.33 32.38
C LYS A 99 -56.33 17.08 30.90
N PHE A 100 -57.38 16.80 30.14
CA PHE A 100 -57.28 16.61 28.70
C PHE A 100 -56.71 17.85 28.00
N ASN A 101 -55.63 17.67 27.23
CA ASN A 101 -55.06 18.66 26.33
C ASN A 101 -54.81 18.00 24.96
N LYS A 102 -55.33 18.62 23.88
CA LYS A 102 -55.16 18.16 22.49
C LYS A 102 -53.69 18.08 22.05
N GLU A 103 -52.79 18.88 22.63
CA GLU A 103 -51.36 18.86 22.28
C GLU A 103 -50.64 17.62 22.83
N ILE A 104 -51.11 17.06 23.95
CA ILE A 104 -50.55 15.85 24.57
C ILE A 104 -50.85 14.61 23.71
N GLU A 105 -52.00 14.59 23.02
CA GLU A 105 -52.36 13.53 22.04
C GLU A 105 -51.59 13.65 20.71
N LYS A 106 -51.12 14.85 20.36
CA LYS A 106 -50.48 15.19 19.08
C LYS A 106 -48.96 15.04 19.05
N ARG A 107 -48.32 14.43 20.05
CA ARG A 107 -46.91 14.02 19.93
C ARG A 107 -46.79 12.87 18.93
N SER A 108 -46.99 13.16 17.64
CA SER A 108 -46.50 12.33 16.56
C SER A 108 -44.98 12.46 16.55
N THR A 109 -44.30 11.59 17.29
CA THR A 109 -42.92 11.25 16.95
C THR A 109 -42.91 10.90 15.47
N GLU A 110 -42.19 11.67 14.64
CA GLU A 110 -42.01 11.36 13.23
C GLU A 110 -41.69 9.87 13.10
N SER A 111 -42.45 9.16 12.27
CA SER A 111 -42.22 7.72 12.15
C SER A 111 -40.81 7.47 11.62
N LYS A 112 -40.09 6.49 12.18
CA LYS A 112 -38.73 6.13 11.72
C LYS A 112 -38.67 5.88 10.20
N ALA A 113 -39.76 5.34 9.64
CA ALA A 113 -39.92 5.17 8.20
C ALA A 113 -39.89 6.49 7.42
N ASN A 114 -40.55 7.53 7.94
CA ASN A 114 -40.57 8.86 7.33
C ASN A 114 -39.20 9.55 7.44
N ILE A 115 -38.50 9.38 8.56
CA ILE A 115 -37.14 9.91 8.76
C ILE A 115 -36.18 9.31 7.72
N LEU A 116 -36.23 7.98 7.52
CA LEU A 116 -35.41 7.30 6.50
C LEU A 116 -35.78 7.70 5.08
N TYR A 117 -37.09 7.83 4.81
CA TYR A 117 -37.59 8.28 3.52
C TYR A 117 -37.09 9.68 3.16
N GLU A 118 -37.23 10.64 4.09
CA GLU A 118 -36.78 12.03 3.89
C GLU A 118 -35.25 12.12 3.77
N PHE A 119 -34.50 11.30 4.51
CA PHE A 119 -33.04 11.23 4.36
C PHE A 119 -32.64 10.84 2.94
N LEU A 120 -33.21 9.76 2.39
CA LEU A 120 -32.88 9.30 1.04
C LEU A 120 -33.37 10.25 -0.04
N LYS A 121 -34.54 10.86 0.15
CA LYS A 121 -35.09 11.86 -0.78
C LYS A 121 -34.23 13.13 -0.85
N ARG A 122 -33.71 13.60 0.28
CA ARG A 122 -32.78 14.75 0.32
C ARG A 122 -31.43 14.44 -0.32
N ASN A 123 -30.98 13.19 -0.21
CA ASN A 123 -29.71 12.73 -0.78
C ASN A 123 -29.91 11.90 -2.05
N LYS A 124 -30.81 12.36 -2.94
CA LYS A 124 -31.21 11.61 -4.14
C LYS A 124 -30.06 11.32 -5.13
N GLU A 125 -29.02 12.15 -5.15
CA GLU A 125 -27.88 12.02 -6.06
C GLU A 125 -26.87 10.93 -5.61
N GLY A 126 -26.96 10.45 -4.37
CA GLY A 126 -25.99 9.51 -3.77
C GLY A 126 -26.54 8.10 -3.52
N ALA A 127 -25.62 7.18 -3.24
CA ALA A 127 -25.93 5.86 -2.70
C ALA A 127 -25.17 5.65 -1.38
N PHE A 128 -25.84 5.08 -0.37
CA PHE A 128 -25.31 4.99 0.99
C PHE A 128 -25.40 3.56 1.51
N PHE A 129 -24.43 3.15 2.32
CA PHE A 129 -24.49 1.86 3.00
C PHE A 129 -25.45 1.92 4.18
N SER A 130 -26.15 0.82 4.45
CA SER A 130 -27.11 0.74 5.56
C SER A 130 -26.49 1.06 6.94
N LYS A 131 -25.19 0.80 7.16
CA LYS A 131 -24.49 1.25 8.38
C LYS A 131 -24.27 2.76 8.42
N GLU A 132 -23.95 3.39 7.28
CA GLU A 132 -23.78 4.85 7.19
C GLU A 132 -25.09 5.58 7.45
N ILE A 133 -26.19 5.04 6.93
CA ILE A 133 -27.54 5.58 7.20
C ILE A 133 -27.86 5.48 8.70
N ALA A 134 -27.50 4.37 9.35
CA ALA A 134 -27.69 4.20 10.79
C ALA A 134 -26.85 5.20 11.60
N GLU A 135 -25.59 5.40 11.21
CA GLU A 135 -24.67 6.37 11.84
C GLU A 135 -25.21 7.80 11.71
N ALA A 136 -25.61 8.20 10.49
CA ALA A 136 -26.09 9.55 10.19
C ALA A 136 -27.43 9.91 10.86
N LEU A 137 -28.24 8.90 11.21
CA LEU A 137 -29.57 9.08 11.81
C LEU A 137 -29.64 8.65 13.28
N LYS A 138 -28.48 8.39 13.90
CA LYS A 138 -28.37 7.96 15.30
C LYS A 138 -28.99 8.98 16.26
N ASP A 139 -28.74 10.26 16.05
CA ASP A 139 -29.28 11.36 16.87
C ASP A 139 -30.79 11.54 16.71
N LYS A 140 -31.38 10.99 15.64
CA LYS A 140 -32.83 10.95 15.41
C LYS A 140 -33.49 9.66 15.93
N GLY A 141 -32.75 8.85 16.70
CA GLY A 141 -33.25 7.63 17.34
C GLY A 141 -33.41 6.44 16.40
N ILE A 142 -32.67 6.41 15.28
CA ILE A 142 -32.62 5.26 14.36
C ILE A 142 -31.44 4.37 14.71
N ASN A 143 -31.74 3.09 14.96
CA ASN A 143 -30.72 2.06 15.20
C ASN A 143 -30.51 1.19 13.95
N PRO A 144 -29.37 0.47 13.81
CA PRO A 144 -29.11 -0.39 12.65
C PRO A 144 -30.24 -1.39 12.31
N PRO A 145 -30.93 -2.04 13.27
CA PRO A 145 -32.06 -2.92 12.96
C PRO A 145 -33.25 -2.19 12.33
N ASP A 146 -33.47 -0.91 12.69
CA ASP A 146 -34.58 -0.12 12.16
C ASP A 146 -34.40 0.21 10.67
N VAL A 147 -33.15 0.33 10.20
CA VAL A 147 -32.83 0.73 8.82
C VAL A 147 -33.37 -0.30 7.84
N MET A 148 -32.90 -1.55 7.89
CA MET A 148 -33.26 -2.53 6.87
C MET A 148 -34.74 -2.91 6.89
N THR A 149 -35.39 -2.97 8.07
CA THR A 149 -36.82 -3.25 8.16
C THR A 149 -37.66 -2.20 7.43
N ASN A 150 -37.30 -0.92 7.55
CA ASN A 150 -38.01 0.16 6.87
C ASN A 150 -37.59 0.29 5.39
N ILE A 151 -36.31 0.11 5.07
CA ILE A 151 -35.80 0.14 3.69
C ILE A 151 -36.46 -0.93 2.83
N ARG A 152 -36.55 -2.19 3.31
CA ARG A 152 -37.25 -3.27 2.57
C ARG A 152 -38.72 -2.95 2.33
N ARG A 153 -39.35 -2.16 3.22
CA ARG A 153 -40.73 -1.67 3.03
C ARG A 153 -40.80 -0.59 1.95
N LEU A 154 -39.80 0.29 1.86
CA LEU A 154 -39.70 1.30 0.80
C LEU A 154 -39.36 0.67 -0.56
N GLU A 155 -38.52 -0.35 -0.58
CA GLU A 155 -38.14 -1.12 -1.77
C GLU A 155 -39.34 -1.82 -2.40
N ARG A 156 -40.17 -2.49 -1.58
CA ARG A 156 -41.44 -3.09 -2.06
C ARG A 156 -42.41 -2.08 -2.66
N LYS A 157 -42.34 -0.82 -2.22
CA LYS A 157 -43.11 0.29 -2.79
C LYS A 157 -42.46 0.90 -4.04
N GLY A 158 -41.28 0.42 -4.44
CA GLY A 158 -40.53 0.93 -5.59
C GLY A 158 -39.92 2.31 -5.37
N LEU A 159 -39.72 2.74 -4.13
CA LEU A 159 -39.23 4.08 -3.79
C LEU A 159 -37.70 4.16 -3.70
N VAL A 160 -37.06 3.01 -3.46
CA VAL A 160 -35.61 2.91 -3.25
C VAL A 160 -35.10 1.66 -3.96
N TYR A 161 -33.84 1.73 -4.37
CA TYR A 161 -33.08 0.61 -4.90
C TYR A 161 -32.11 0.12 -3.83
N VAL A 162 -32.06 -1.20 -3.64
CA VAL A 162 -31.17 -1.87 -2.67
C VAL A 162 -30.28 -2.83 -3.44
N ARG A 163 -28.97 -2.80 -3.15
CA ARG A 163 -27.96 -3.65 -3.80
C ARG A 163 -27.12 -4.37 -2.75
N GLY A 164 -26.93 -5.67 -2.93
CA GLY A 164 -25.97 -6.51 -2.22
C GLY A 164 -25.19 -7.44 -3.16
N TYR A 165 -24.39 -8.34 -2.61
CA TYR A 165 -23.79 -9.44 -3.37
C TYR A 165 -24.88 -10.39 -3.84
N ARG A 166 -25.02 -10.55 -5.16
CA ARG A 166 -25.96 -11.50 -5.76
C ARG A 166 -25.44 -12.93 -5.60
N THR A 167 -26.28 -13.79 -5.05
CA THR A 167 -26.10 -15.24 -4.97
C THR A 167 -27.30 -15.91 -5.65
N GLY A 168 -27.20 -17.21 -5.95
CA GLY A 168 -28.34 -17.97 -6.51
C GLY A 168 -29.59 -17.99 -5.62
N TYR A 169 -29.47 -17.61 -4.33
CA TYR A 169 -30.54 -17.60 -3.34
C TYR A 169 -31.03 -16.19 -2.97
N GLY A 170 -30.47 -15.14 -3.57
CA GLY A 170 -30.82 -13.75 -3.28
C GLY A 170 -29.61 -12.84 -3.05
N GLU A 171 -29.84 -11.68 -2.43
CA GLU A 171 -28.79 -10.69 -2.16
C GLU A 171 -28.31 -10.71 -0.71
N THR A 172 -26.99 -10.77 -0.51
CA THR A 172 -26.35 -10.68 0.81
C THR A 172 -25.67 -9.31 0.97
N PRO A 173 -25.60 -8.76 2.19
CA PRO A 173 -25.02 -7.43 2.42
C PRO A 173 -23.50 -7.41 2.17
N PHE A 174 -22.95 -6.23 1.84
CA PHE A 174 -21.52 -5.98 1.90
C PHE A 174 -21.04 -5.94 3.37
N LYS A 175 -19.73 -5.84 3.60
CA LYS A 175 -19.16 -5.68 4.96
C LYS A 175 -19.76 -4.49 5.70
N GLU A 176 -20.04 -3.41 4.97
CA GLU A 176 -20.65 -2.18 5.47
C GLU A 176 -22.19 -2.18 5.39
N GLY A 177 -22.79 -3.30 4.97
CA GLY A 177 -24.22 -3.51 4.85
C GLY A 177 -24.73 -3.41 3.40
N PHE A 178 -26.04 -3.31 3.21
CA PHE A 178 -26.63 -3.12 1.87
C PHE A 178 -26.41 -1.70 1.38
N LEU A 179 -26.24 -1.53 0.07
CA LEU A 179 -26.14 -0.23 -0.56
C LEU A 179 -27.52 0.24 -1.03
N ILE A 180 -27.89 1.47 -0.72
CA ILE A 180 -29.25 1.97 -0.82
C ILE A 180 -29.23 3.32 -1.53
N THR A 181 -30.11 3.50 -2.52
CA THR A 181 -30.29 4.79 -3.22
C THR A 181 -31.75 5.06 -3.56
N TRP A 182 -32.07 6.33 -3.80
CA TRP A 182 -33.41 6.82 -4.11
C TRP A 182 -33.78 6.56 -5.59
N LEU A 183 -35.00 6.09 -5.83
CA LEU A 183 -35.56 5.96 -7.19
C LEU A 183 -36.45 7.16 -7.52
N ASP A 184 -36.11 7.86 -8.59
CA ASP A 184 -36.91 8.99 -9.08
C ASP A 184 -38.16 8.50 -9.82
N LEU A 185 -39.31 8.65 -9.17
CA LEU A 185 -40.61 8.24 -9.71
C LEU A 185 -41.10 9.12 -10.88
N SER A 186 -40.48 10.28 -11.11
CA SER A 186 -40.84 11.13 -12.25
C SER A 186 -40.32 10.59 -13.58
N LYS A 187 -39.38 9.64 -13.54
CA LYS A 187 -38.74 9.04 -14.71
C LYS A 187 -39.33 7.67 -15.03
N PRO A 188 -39.22 7.20 -16.30
CA PRO A 188 -39.48 5.81 -16.64
C PRO A 188 -38.68 4.85 -15.76
N ARG A 189 -39.32 3.76 -15.34
CA ARG A 189 -38.77 2.87 -14.31
C ARG A 189 -37.41 2.26 -14.69
N GLU A 190 -37.21 1.91 -15.95
CA GLU A 190 -35.94 1.39 -16.45
C GLU A 190 -34.81 2.41 -16.28
N LYS A 191 -35.02 3.66 -16.73
CA LYS A 191 -34.04 4.75 -16.56
C LYS A 191 -33.74 5.05 -15.09
N ALA A 192 -34.76 5.03 -14.23
CA ALA A 192 -34.57 5.23 -12.79
C ALA A 192 -33.69 4.13 -12.15
N ILE A 193 -33.84 2.89 -12.61
CA ILE A 193 -33.02 1.75 -12.17
C ILE A 193 -31.59 1.85 -12.72
N GLU A 194 -31.41 2.21 -13.99
CA GLU A 194 -30.07 2.40 -14.59
C GLU A 194 -29.27 3.48 -13.84
N GLU A 195 -29.89 4.64 -13.58
CA GLU A 195 -29.25 5.71 -12.81
C GLU A 195 -28.95 5.28 -11.37
N ALA A 196 -29.82 4.47 -10.75
CA ALA A 196 -29.56 3.91 -9.42
C ALA A 196 -28.39 2.93 -9.44
N ILE A 197 -28.28 2.09 -10.48
CA ILE A 197 -27.14 1.19 -10.67
C ILE A 197 -25.86 2.01 -10.81
N GLN A 198 -25.83 3.05 -11.65
CA GLN A 198 -24.66 3.92 -11.82
C GLN A 198 -24.25 4.59 -10.50
N ARG A 199 -25.20 5.15 -9.74
CA ARG A 199 -24.93 5.73 -8.41
C ARG A 199 -24.35 4.70 -7.44
N THR A 200 -24.86 3.47 -7.47
CA THR A 200 -24.30 2.39 -6.66
C THR A 200 -22.92 1.94 -7.12
N GLU A 201 -22.63 1.98 -8.43
CA GLU A 201 -21.31 1.69 -9.00
C GLU A 201 -20.29 2.73 -8.53
N ILE A 202 -20.65 4.03 -8.60
CA ILE A 202 -19.80 5.14 -8.13
C ILE A 202 -19.49 4.99 -6.64
N ALA A 203 -20.50 4.76 -5.80
CA ALA A 203 -20.28 4.56 -4.37
C ALA A 203 -19.44 3.31 -4.07
N LEU A 204 -19.59 2.25 -4.86
CA LEU A 204 -18.72 1.07 -4.77
C LEU A 204 -17.29 1.39 -5.24
N VAL A 205 -17.09 2.22 -6.27
CA VAL A 205 -15.75 2.64 -6.74
C VAL A 205 -15.08 3.55 -5.72
N GLU A 206 -15.77 4.56 -5.22
CA GLU A 206 -15.29 5.47 -4.17
C GLU A 206 -14.89 4.73 -2.89
N LYS A 207 -15.65 3.69 -2.49
CA LYS A 207 -15.25 2.83 -1.37
C LYS A 207 -14.31 1.70 -1.75
N SER A 208 -14.28 1.19 -2.97
CA SER A 208 -13.30 0.17 -3.39
C SER A 208 -11.92 0.76 -3.66
N ASN A 209 -11.84 2.09 -3.84
CA ASN A 209 -10.64 2.88 -3.57
C ASN A 209 -10.20 2.81 -2.10
N SER A 210 -10.87 2.08 -1.20
CA SER A 210 -10.35 1.69 0.12
C SER A 210 -9.90 0.24 0.21
N SER A 211 -10.10 -0.56 -0.85
CA SER A 211 -9.59 -1.93 -0.96
C SER A 211 -8.17 -1.90 -1.54
N PRO A 212 -7.14 -2.36 -0.81
CA PRO A 212 -5.76 -2.28 -1.26
C PRO A 212 -5.50 -2.92 -2.62
N ILE A 213 -6.25 -3.97 -2.98
CA ILE A 213 -6.08 -4.67 -4.26
C ILE A 213 -6.62 -3.86 -5.46
N MET A 214 -7.74 -3.14 -5.31
CA MET A 214 -8.28 -2.32 -6.40
C MET A 214 -7.47 -1.05 -6.61
N GLN A 215 -7.00 -0.43 -5.52
CA GLN A 215 -6.01 0.65 -5.60
C GLN A 215 -4.76 0.21 -6.38
N ARG A 216 -4.20 -0.98 -6.06
CA ARG A 216 -3.07 -1.54 -6.79
C ARG A 216 -3.40 -1.79 -8.27
N ILE A 217 -4.58 -2.33 -8.60
CA ILE A 217 -5.01 -2.55 -9.99
C ILE A 217 -5.04 -1.23 -10.78
N HIS A 218 -5.61 -0.16 -10.21
CA HIS A 218 -5.65 1.15 -10.86
C HIS A 218 -4.25 1.72 -11.05
N LEU A 219 -3.39 1.66 -10.02
CA LEU A 219 -2.00 2.12 -10.12
C LEU A 219 -1.21 1.33 -11.18
N ILE A 220 -1.37 0.01 -11.25
CA ILE A 220 -0.75 -0.83 -12.28
C ILE A 220 -1.18 -0.35 -13.67
N ARG A 221 -2.49 -0.15 -13.89
CA ARG A 221 -3.02 0.33 -15.17
C ARG A 221 -2.43 1.69 -15.53
N ASP A 222 -2.45 2.64 -14.62
CA ASP A 222 -1.99 4.00 -14.88
C ASP A 222 -0.49 4.01 -15.25
N GLN A 223 0.33 3.25 -14.52
CA GLN A 223 1.76 3.11 -14.83
C GLN A 223 2.01 2.46 -16.20
N ILE A 224 1.22 1.45 -16.57
CA ILE A 224 1.35 0.78 -17.88
C ILE A 224 0.94 1.73 -19.02
N ILE A 225 -0.13 2.51 -18.85
CA ILE A 225 -0.57 3.49 -19.84
C ILE A 225 0.48 4.59 -20.00
N GLU A 226 0.97 5.13 -18.88
CA GLU A 226 2.01 6.16 -18.85
C GLU A 226 3.27 5.70 -19.60
N ALA A 227 3.82 4.54 -19.23
CA ALA A 227 5.01 3.98 -19.89
C ALA A 227 4.77 3.72 -21.38
N SER A 228 3.59 3.20 -21.75
CA SER A 228 3.28 2.91 -23.15
C SER A 228 3.19 4.19 -23.99
N LYS A 229 2.72 5.31 -23.42
CA LYS A 229 2.72 6.62 -24.08
C LYS A 229 4.12 7.21 -24.23
N LEU A 230 5.04 6.84 -23.36
CA LEU A 230 6.46 7.21 -23.42
C LEU A 230 7.30 6.26 -24.28
N ASN A 231 6.67 5.34 -25.03
CA ASN A 231 7.35 4.27 -25.76
C ASN A 231 8.31 3.49 -24.85
N ASP A 232 7.79 2.95 -23.74
CA ASP A 232 8.51 2.06 -22.85
C ASP A 232 7.67 0.87 -22.34
N LEU A 233 8.35 -0.17 -21.85
CA LEU A 233 7.75 -1.35 -21.21
C LEU A 233 7.95 -1.30 -19.69
N VAL A 234 6.94 -1.71 -18.93
CA VAL A 234 7.01 -1.77 -17.47
C VAL A 234 7.43 -3.18 -17.02
N SER A 235 8.50 -3.29 -16.23
CA SER A 235 8.91 -4.60 -15.69
C SER A 235 8.08 -4.98 -14.45
N PHE A 236 7.98 -6.28 -14.19
CA PHE A 236 7.30 -6.79 -13.00
C PHE A 236 7.96 -6.28 -11.71
N GLU A 237 9.29 -6.23 -11.65
CA GLU A 237 10.04 -5.74 -10.48
C GLU A 237 9.82 -4.23 -10.26
N PHE A 238 9.67 -3.44 -11.33
CA PHE A 238 9.35 -2.03 -11.21
C PHE A 238 7.98 -1.83 -10.53
N LEU A 239 6.96 -2.57 -10.97
CA LEU A 239 5.63 -2.50 -10.34
C LEU A 239 5.68 -2.95 -8.89
N GLN A 240 6.45 -4.00 -8.58
CA GLN A 240 6.59 -4.52 -7.23
C GLN A 240 7.15 -3.47 -6.28
N ASN A 241 8.26 -2.83 -6.69
CA ASN A 241 8.91 -1.77 -5.90
C ASN A 241 8.05 -0.51 -5.81
N LYS A 242 7.37 -0.12 -6.89
CA LYS A 242 6.53 1.08 -6.93
C LYS A 242 5.30 0.97 -6.04
N LEU A 243 4.73 -0.23 -5.94
CA LEU A 243 3.52 -0.52 -5.17
C LEU A 243 3.83 -0.99 -3.74
N ASP A 244 5.12 -1.16 -3.41
CA ASP A 244 5.61 -1.68 -2.13
C ASP A 244 4.83 -2.93 -1.68
N CYS A 245 4.82 -3.95 -2.54
CA CYS A 245 4.06 -5.17 -2.32
C CYS A 245 4.86 -6.44 -2.57
N SER A 246 4.40 -7.54 -2.00
CA SER A 246 5.01 -8.86 -2.24
C SER A 246 4.77 -9.33 -3.68
N GLU A 247 5.62 -10.25 -4.14
CA GLU A 247 5.50 -10.87 -5.48
C GLU A 247 4.11 -11.49 -5.68
N TYR A 248 3.61 -12.22 -4.69
CA TYR A 248 2.29 -12.86 -4.74
C TYR A 248 1.13 -11.86 -4.86
N GLU A 249 1.20 -10.75 -4.12
CA GLU A 249 0.19 -9.69 -4.18
C GLU A 249 0.21 -9.00 -5.53
N LEU A 250 1.39 -8.69 -6.07
CA LEU A 250 1.52 -8.12 -7.40
C LEU A 250 0.99 -9.06 -8.46
N GLU A 251 1.32 -10.36 -8.38
CA GLU A 251 0.85 -11.33 -9.37
C GLU A 251 -0.68 -11.43 -9.36
N THR A 252 -1.29 -11.42 -8.19
CA THR A 252 -2.75 -11.42 -8.04
C THR A 252 -3.37 -10.13 -8.60
N ALA A 253 -2.78 -8.97 -8.29
CA ALA A 253 -3.26 -7.68 -8.77
C ALA A 253 -3.10 -7.56 -10.29
N LEU A 254 -1.97 -8.01 -10.86
CA LEU A 254 -1.70 -7.97 -12.29
C LEU A 254 -2.62 -8.90 -13.07
N LYS A 255 -2.83 -10.14 -12.59
CA LYS A 255 -3.81 -11.06 -13.19
C LYS A 255 -5.21 -10.46 -13.23
N ARG A 256 -5.65 -9.83 -12.13
CA ARG A 256 -6.94 -9.13 -12.09
C ARG A 256 -6.97 -7.91 -13.00
N ALA A 257 -5.89 -7.13 -13.07
CA ALA A 257 -5.78 -5.98 -13.95
C ALA A 257 -5.92 -6.40 -15.42
N MET A 258 -5.26 -7.49 -15.84
CA MET A 258 -5.39 -8.03 -17.20
C MET A 258 -6.79 -8.59 -17.49
N GLN A 259 -7.50 -9.11 -16.48
CA GLN A 259 -8.90 -9.54 -16.63
C GLN A 259 -9.86 -8.35 -16.79
N LEU A 260 -9.62 -7.26 -16.05
CA LEU A 260 -10.47 -6.06 -16.09
C LEU A 260 -10.14 -5.14 -17.27
N TYR A 261 -8.89 -5.14 -17.74
CA TYR A 261 -8.37 -4.32 -18.82
C TYR A 261 -7.65 -5.20 -19.86
N PRO A 262 -8.40 -5.78 -20.82
CA PRO A 262 -7.86 -6.69 -21.84
C PRO A 262 -6.80 -6.05 -22.76
N GLU A 263 -6.69 -4.72 -22.76
CA GLU A 263 -5.68 -3.96 -23.48
C GLU A 263 -4.28 -4.11 -22.87
N ILE A 264 -4.18 -4.57 -21.61
CA ILE A 264 -2.91 -4.83 -20.95
C ILE A 264 -2.39 -6.21 -21.40
N LYS A 265 -1.20 -6.22 -22.00
CA LYS A 265 -0.53 -7.43 -22.48
C LYS A 265 0.79 -7.67 -21.76
N GLU A 266 1.10 -8.94 -21.52
CA GLU A 266 2.39 -9.39 -20.98
C GLU A 266 3.28 -9.90 -22.11
N VAL A 267 4.57 -9.53 -22.07
CA VAL A 267 5.62 -10.05 -22.95
C VAL A 267 6.79 -10.53 -22.09
N LYS A 268 7.40 -11.66 -22.46
CA LYS A 268 8.56 -12.21 -21.78
C LYS A 268 9.80 -12.04 -22.64
N LEU A 269 10.82 -11.37 -22.09
CA LEU A 269 12.15 -11.27 -22.71
C LEU A 269 13.05 -12.38 -22.17
N PHE A 270 13.74 -13.09 -23.07
CA PHE A 270 14.58 -14.26 -22.75
C PHE A 270 13.87 -15.31 -21.87
N ASN A 271 12.55 -15.44 -22.05
CA ASN A 271 11.65 -16.30 -21.25
C ASN A 271 11.77 -16.14 -19.71
N ARG A 272 12.39 -15.05 -19.24
CA ARG A 272 12.73 -14.83 -17.82
C ARG A 272 12.19 -13.50 -17.30
N PHE A 273 12.38 -12.42 -18.05
CA PHE A 273 11.96 -11.09 -17.60
C PHE A 273 10.55 -10.79 -18.10
N ARG A 274 9.65 -10.52 -17.15
CA ARG A 274 8.25 -10.23 -17.43
C ARG A 274 8.06 -8.73 -17.56
N TYR A 275 7.58 -8.33 -18.72
CA TYR A 275 7.21 -6.96 -19.02
C TYR A 275 5.74 -6.87 -19.38
N VAL A 276 5.13 -5.73 -19.10
CA VAL A 276 3.75 -5.44 -19.43
C VAL A 276 3.63 -4.11 -20.16
N HIS A 277 2.69 -4.06 -21.09
CA HIS A 277 2.43 -2.90 -21.93
C HIS A 277 0.95 -2.77 -22.28
N HIS A 278 0.56 -1.58 -22.73
CA HIS A 278 -0.78 -1.32 -23.23
C HIS A 278 -0.83 -1.56 -24.75
N SER A 279 -1.96 -2.06 -25.25
CA SER A 279 -2.17 -2.35 -26.68
C SER A 279 -2.29 -1.10 -27.56
N SER A 280 -2.29 0.10 -26.98
CA SER A 280 -2.27 1.36 -27.74
C SER A 280 -0.91 1.69 -28.35
N MET A 281 0.15 0.93 -28.02
CA MET A 281 1.48 1.11 -28.61
C MET A 281 1.47 0.58 -30.05
N SER A 282 2.09 1.34 -30.96
CA SER A 282 2.21 0.91 -32.36
C SER A 282 3.13 -0.32 -32.47
N GLU A 283 2.94 -1.16 -33.49
CA GLU A 283 3.81 -2.34 -33.69
C GLU A 283 5.27 -1.94 -33.95
N GLU A 284 5.49 -0.82 -34.62
CA GLU A 284 6.85 -0.31 -34.91
C GLU A 284 7.55 0.15 -33.62
N ASP A 285 6.86 0.93 -32.80
CA ASP A 285 7.40 1.38 -31.51
C ASP A 285 7.63 0.20 -30.57
N PHE A 286 6.69 -0.75 -30.52
CA PHE A 286 6.83 -1.95 -29.71
C PHE A 286 8.09 -2.74 -30.06
N LYS A 287 8.38 -2.96 -31.35
CA LYS A 287 9.61 -3.63 -31.80
C LYS A 287 10.88 -2.88 -31.38
N LYS A 288 10.92 -1.54 -31.56
CA LYS A 288 12.07 -0.72 -31.15
C LYS A 288 12.31 -0.78 -29.65
N VAL A 289 11.24 -0.76 -28.85
CA VAL A 289 11.34 -0.84 -27.39
C VAL A 289 11.79 -2.22 -26.93
N LEU A 290 11.29 -3.29 -27.56
CA LEU A 290 11.77 -4.65 -27.29
C LEU A 290 13.27 -4.76 -27.54
N GLU A 291 13.75 -4.33 -28.70
CA GLU A 291 15.17 -4.35 -29.04
C GLU A 291 16.01 -3.54 -28.04
N ARG A 292 15.53 -2.34 -27.66
CA ARG A 292 16.19 -1.51 -26.64
C ARG A 292 16.27 -2.22 -25.28
N LYS A 293 15.18 -2.85 -24.83
CA LYS A 293 15.16 -3.58 -23.55
C LYS A 293 16.01 -4.84 -23.60
N GLU A 294 16.00 -5.58 -24.70
CA GLU A 294 16.89 -6.73 -24.88
C GLU A 294 18.35 -6.32 -24.82
N ASN A 295 18.74 -5.27 -25.55
CA ASN A 295 20.10 -4.75 -25.52
C ASN A 295 20.49 -4.26 -24.12
N TYR A 296 19.59 -3.59 -23.41
CA TYR A 296 19.80 -3.21 -22.01
C TYR A 296 20.03 -4.44 -21.11
N ILE A 297 19.19 -5.47 -21.20
CA ILE A 297 19.32 -6.71 -20.43
C ILE A 297 20.65 -7.40 -20.75
N ARG A 298 21.04 -7.45 -22.03
CA ARG A 298 22.33 -8.03 -22.45
C ARG A 298 23.52 -7.30 -21.85
N VAL A 299 23.44 -5.98 -21.68
CA VAL A 299 24.49 -5.19 -21.04
C VAL A 299 24.52 -5.43 -19.54
N VAL A 300 23.37 -5.32 -18.85
CA VAL A 300 23.31 -5.34 -17.38
C VAL A 300 23.36 -6.75 -16.80
N SER A 301 22.74 -7.73 -17.46
CA SER A 301 22.73 -9.14 -17.05
C SER A 301 23.75 -9.99 -17.81
N GLY A 302 24.60 -9.35 -18.63
CA GLY A 302 25.60 -10.04 -19.42
C GLY A 302 26.81 -10.48 -18.59
N ARG A 303 27.51 -11.48 -19.12
CA ARG A 303 28.71 -12.05 -18.52
C ARG A 303 29.77 -11.02 -18.17
N SER A 304 30.04 -10.07 -19.08
CA SER A 304 31.05 -9.04 -18.84
C SER A 304 30.73 -8.17 -17.63
N ASN A 305 29.45 -7.86 -17.41
CA ASN A 305 29.02 -7.05 -16.27
C ASN A 305 29.21 -7.79 -14.95
N ARG A 306 28.75 -9.06 -14.88
CA ARG A 306 28.99 -9.93 -13.73
C ARG A 306 30.48 -10.07 -13.43
N LEU A 307 31.31 -10.32 -14.44
CA LEU A 307 32.76 -10.44 -14.24
C LEU A 307 33.41 -9.14 -13.73
N GLY A 308 32.92 -7.98 -14.18
CA GLY A 308 33.37 -6.67 -13.70
C GLY A 308 33.08 -6.47 -12.23
N HIS A 309 31.82 -6.64 -11.82
CA HIS A 309 31.41 -6.50 -10.43
C HIS A 309 32.09 -7.54 -9.52
N ASN A 310 32.17 -8.80 -9.98
CA ASN A 310 32.88 -9.84 -9.23
C ASN A 310 34.37 -9.51 -9.05
N TRP A 311 34.99 -8.87 -10.05
CA TRP A 311 36.36 -8.41 -9.96
C TRP A 311 36.52 -7.27 -8.95
N GLU A 312 35.61 -6.28 -8.94
CA GLU A 312 35.54 -5.24 -7.92
C GLU A 312 35.52 -5.87 -6.52
N ALA A 313 34.54 -6.73 -6.24
CA ALA A 313 34.40 -7.39 -4.94
C ALA A 313 35.62 -8.23 -4.54
N CYS A 314 36.27 -8.90 -5.50
CA CYS A 314 37.47 -9.67 -5.28
C CYS A 314 38.64 -8.77 -4.85
N VAL A 315 38.89 -7.70 -5.60
CA VAL A 315 39.97 -6.74 -5.30
C VAL A 315 39.75 -6.07 -3.95
N GLU A 316 38.53 -5.60 -3.71
CA GLU A 316 38.14 -4.97 -2.44
C GLU A 316 38.43 -5.88 -1.26
N TRP A 317 38.10 -7.17 -1.37
CA TRP A 317 38.37 -8.14 -0.30
C TRP A 317 39.86 -8.26 0.02
N PHE A 318 40.74 -8.29 -1.00
CA PHE A 318 42.19 -8.32 -0.76
C PHE A 318 42.67 -7.02 -0.11
N ILE A 319 42.22 -5.87 -0.62
CA ILE A 319 42.63 -4.58 -0.07
C ILE A 319 42.19 -4.46 1.39
N ASP A 320 40.94 -4.78 1.69
CA ASP A 320 40.37 -4.71 3.03
C ASP A 320 41.08 -5.68 3.99
N LYS A 321 41.50 -6.85 3.52
CA LYS A 321 42.14 -7.89 4.35
C LYS A 321 43.62 -7.66 4.59
N PHE A 322 44.36 -7.15 3.61
CA PHE A 322 45.83 -7.02 3.69
C PHE A 322 46.34 -5.60 3.94
N THR A 323 45.49 -4.58 3.84
CA THR A 323 45.91 -3.19 4.10
C THR A 323 45.74 -2.84 5.58
N THR A 324 46.49 -3.51 6.44
CA THR A 324 46.44 -3.30 7.90
C THR A 324 46.94 -1.91 8.28
N GLY A 325 46.17 -1.19 9.11
CA GLY A 325 46.52 0.16 9.59
C GLY A 325 46.11 1.31 8.65
N ALA A 326 45.44 1.01 7.53
CA ALA A 326 44.85 2.04 6.68
C ALA A 326 43.52 2.58 7.24
N GLN A 327 43.27 3.87 7.01
CA GLN A 327 41.98 4.50 7.26
C GLN A 327 41.17 4.50 5.97
N PHE A 328 40.13 3.68 5.91
CA PHE A 328 39.21 3.64 4.77
C PHE A 328 38.20 4.77 4.86
N MET A 329 38.01 5.50 3.76
CA MET A 329 36.94 6.47 3.66
C MET A 329 35.60 5.74 3.52
N THR A 330 34.56 6.29 4.14
CA THR A 330 33.19 5.76 4.06
C THR A 330 32.20 6.89 3.81
N GLN A 331 31.14 6.59 3.07
CA GLN A 331 30.07 7.52 2.72
C GLN A 331 28.72 6.82 2.92
N ASP A 332 27.75 7.53 3.52
CA ASP A 332 26.37 7.05 3.59
C ASP A 332 25.63 7.42 2.30
N HIS A 333 25.22 6.41 1.54
CA HIS A 333 24.49 6.59 0.30
C HIS A 333 22.98 6.59 0.54
N ARG A 334 22.24 7.33 -0.29
CA ARG A 334 20.77 7.30 -0.29
C ARG A 334 20.23 5.92 -0.66
N ASN A 335 20.95 5.19 -1.52
CA ASN A 335 20.63 3.81 -1.87
C ASN A 335 21.32 2.87 -0.88
N LYS A 336 20.52 2.11 -0.12
CA LYS A 336 21.04 1.17 0.90
C LYS A 336 21.84 0.00 0.31
N ASN A 337 21.72 -0.25 -1.00
CA ASN A 337 22.41 -1.35 -1.69
C ASN A 337 23.84 -1.00 -2.13
N MET A 338 24.27 0.26 -2.01
CA MET A 338 25.64 0.67 -2.36
C MET A 338 26.56 0.50 -1.15
N ASP A 339 27.71 -0.14 -1.36
CA ASP A 339 28.74 -0.29 -0.32
C ASP A 339 29.19 1.09 0.17
N LYS A 340 29.19 1.29 1.50
CA LYS A 340 29.62 2.55 2.13
C LYS A 340 31.06 2.93 1.80
N ARG A 341 31.91 1.98 1.41
CA ARG A 341 33.31 2.24 1.05
C ARG A 341 33.48 2.62 -0.43
N ARG A 342 32.43 2.53 -1.24
CA ARG A 342 32.38 3.12 -2.57
C ARG A 342 32.16 4.61 -2.43
N ILE A 343 32.99 5.43 -3.08
CA ILE A 343 33.00 6.86 -2.81
C ILE A 343 32.46 7.61 -4.03
N THR A 344 31.41 8.40 -3.81
CA THR A 344 30.97 9.41 -4.77
C THR A 344 31.76 10.70 -4.56
N LEU A 345 32.59 11.05 -5.54
CA LEU A 345 33.34 12.29 -5.62
C LEU A 345 32.49 13.40 -6.23
N HIS A 346 32.58 14.60 -5.66
CA HIS A 346 31.97 15.79 -6.25
C HIS A 346 32.91 16.43 -7.26
N LEU A 347 32.43 16.59 -8.50
CA LEU A 347 33.19 17.20 -9.58
C LEU A 347 32.88 18.69 -9.69
N ILE A 348 33.92 19.51 -9.78
CA ILE A 348 33.82 20.96 -9.99
C ILE A 348 33.45 21.28 -11.45
N LYS A 349 33.81 20.40 -12.39
CA LYS A 349 33.38 20.46 -13.78
C LYS A 349 33.03 19.07 -14.30
N SER A 350 32.26 18.99 -15.38
CA SER A 350 31.96 17.72 -16.03
C SER A 350 33.21 17.05 -16.61
N VAL A 351 33.34 15.74 -16.44
CA VAL A 351 34.46 14.91 -16.93
C VAL A 351 33.92 13.64 -17.57
N GLY A 352 34.32 13.34 -18.80
CA GLY A 352 33.95 12.07 -19.46
C GLY A 352 32.45 11.84 -19.62
N GLY A 353 31.64 12.91 -19.70
CA GLY A 353 30.17 12.84 -19.72
C GLY A 353 29.52 12.76 -18.33
N ARG A 354 30.30 12.65 -17.25
CA ARG A 354 29.81 12.70 -15.87
C ARG A 354 29.55 14.15 -15.46
N ILE A 355 28.34 14.44 -14.96
CA ILE A 355 27.91 15.78 -14.57
C ILE A 355 27.94 15.91 -13.04
N GLY A 356 28.88 16.69 -12.52
CA GLY A 356 28.96 17.07 -11.10
C GLY A 356 29.34 15.96 -10.12
N LYS A 357 29.36 14.69 -10.53
CA LYS A 357 29.72 13.54 -9.68
C LYS A 357 30.47 12.46 -10.45
N ALA A 358 31.39 11.79 -9.78
CA ALA A 358 32.03 10.55 -10.24
C ALA A 358 32.06 9.54 -9.09
N GLU A 359 32.26 8.26 -9.39
CA GLU A 359 32.40 7.22 -8.38
C GLU A 359 33.77 6.56 -8.50
N VAL A 360 34.34 6.18 -7.36
CA VAL A 360 35.56 5.39 -7.24
C VAL A 360 35.33 4.25 -6.26
N ASP A 361 36.01 3.12 -6.46
CA ASP A 361 35.64 1.86 -5.79
C ASP A 361 36.06 1.84 -4.32
N ARG A 362 37.27 2.35 -4.03
CA ARG A 362 37.80 2.47 -2.67
C ARG A 362 38.70 3.69 -2.55
N VAL A 363 38.70 4.28 -1.35
CA VAL A 363 39.68 5.29 -0.95
C VAL A 363 40.20 4.92 0.42
N TRP A 364 41.52 4.88 0.58
CA TRP A 364 42.13 4.68 1.88
C TRP A 364 43.38 5.52 2.06
N THR A 365 43.67 5.87 3.30
CA THR A 365 44.84 6.66 3.68
C THR A 365 45.76 5.85 4.57
N VAL A 366 47.05 5.84 4.24
CA VAL A 366 48.11 5.21 5.03
C VAL A 366 49.03 6.32 5.53
N THR A 367 49.38 6.30 6.82
CA THR A 367 50.40 7.19 7.39
C THR A 367 51.64 6.36 7.69
N PRO A 368 52.69 6.40 6.84
CA PRO A 368 53.85 5.52 6.97
C PRO A 368 54.62 5.71 8.28
N SER A 369 54.62 6.93 8.82
CA SER A 369 55.21 7.27 10.12
C SER A 369 54.59 8.56 10.65
N ILE A 370 54.79 8.85 11.94
CA ILE A 370 54.32 10.11 12.57
C ILE A 370 54.92 11.39 11.96
N PHE A 371 56.02 11.27 11.21
CA PHE A 371 56.71 12.40 10.57
C PHE A 371 56.44 12.49 9.07
N ALA A 372 55.80 11.48 8.47
CA ALA A 372 55.49 11.44 7.05
C ALA A 372 54.09 12.02 6.79
N GLN A 373 53.92 12.68 5.65
CA GLN A 373 52.59 13.06 5.21
C GLN A 373 51.76 11.80 4.89
N PRO A 374 50.45 11.79 5.23
CA PRO A 374 49.57 10.71 4.85
C PRO A 374 49.50 10.54 3.33
N ILE A 375 49.52 9.29 2.88
CA ILE A 375 49.37 8.92 1.46
C ILE A 375 47.96 8.39 1.29
N THR A 376 47.19 9.01 0.40
CA THR A 376 45.83 8.60 0.06
C THR A 376 45.82 7.87 -1.27
N TYR A 377 45.30 6.65 -1.27
CA TYR A 377 45.14 5.84 -2.45
C TYR A 377 43.68 5.90 -2.91
N VAL A 378 43.48 6.08 -4.21
CA VAL A 378 42.16 6.07 -4.84
C VAL A 378 42.13 4.95 -5.86
N LEU A 379 41.20 4.02 -5.72
CA LEU A 379 41.12 2.81 -6.52
C LEU A 379 40.04 2.89 -7.59
N GLU A 380 40.42 2.44 -8.79
CA GLU A 380 39.51 2.08 -9.87
C GLU A 380 39.78 0.62 -10.32
N CYS A 381 38.75 -0.21 -10.22
CA CYS A 381 38.75 -1.60 -10.60
C CYS A 381 38.34 -1.73 -12.06
N LYS A 382 39.14 -2.48 -12.83
CA LYS A 382 38.85 -2.75 -14.23
C LYS A 382 39.13 -4.19 -14.59
N TRP A 383 38.07 -4.91 -14.97
CA TRP A 383 38.23 -6.24 -15.53
C TRP A 383 38.89 -6.17 -16.92
N GLY A 384 40.07 -6.79 -17.06
CA GLY A 384 40.80 -6.85 -18.33
C GLY A 384 41.96 -5.85 -18.42
N LEU A 385 42.23 -5.36 -19.64
CA LEU A 385 43.31 -4.43 -19.90
C LEU A 385 42.88 -2.99 -19.61
N VAL A 386 43.76 -2.23 -18.94
CA VAL A 386 43.60 -0.78 -18.74
C VAL A 386 44.18 -0.05 -19.95
N SER A 387 43.37 0.80 -20.58
CA SER A 387 43.74 1.59 -21.76
C SER A 387 44.16 3.02 -21.38
N LYS A 388 44.75 3.76 -22.33
CA LYS A 388 45.10 5.18 -22.14
C LYS A 388 43.86 6.00 -21.79
N ARG A 389 42.73 5.71 -22.43
CA ARG A 389 41.46 6.40 -22.18
C ARG A 389 41.05 6.27 -20.71
N ASP A 390 41.23 5.09 -20.12
CA ASP A 390 40.88 4.84 -18.72
C ASP A 390 41.79 5.64 -17.79
N VAL A 391 43.10 5.61 -18.05
CA VAL A 391 44.10 6.37 -17.29
C VAL A 391 43.81 7.88 -17.34
N ASP A 392 43.58 8.43 -18.53
CA ASP A 392 43.34 9.86 -18.71
C ASP A 392 42.01 10.30 -18.08
N ASP A 393 40.95 9.49 -18.25
CA ASP A 393 39.63 9.78 -17.67
C ASP A 393 39.68 9.75 -16.14
N PHE A 394 40.35 8.75 -15.56
CA PHE A 394 40.54 8.65 -14.11
C PHE A 394 41.35 9.83 -13.55
N LEU A 395 42.43 10.22 -14.22
CA LEU A 395 43.24 11.39 -13.82
C LEU A 395 42.43 12.69 -13.87
N GLU A 396 41.60 12.88 -14.89
CA GLU A 396 40.71 14.05 -14.94
C GLU A 396 39.64 13.99 -13.84
N VAL A 397 39.09 12.81 -13.51
CA VAL A 397 38.19 12.65 -12.36
C VAL A 397 38.87 13.09 -11.06
N LEU A 398 40.09 12.60 -10.78
CA LEU A 398 40.83 12.99 -9.57
C LEU A 398 41.13 14.49 -9.56
N LYS A 399 41.63 15.02 -10.67
CA LYS A 399 42.00 16.44 -10.81
C LYS A 399 40.81 17.38 -10.63
N TRP A 400 39.63 17.03 -11.13
CA TRP A 400 38.44 17.89 -11.06
C TRP A 400 37.51 17.59 -9.90
N SER A 401 37.81 16.56 -9.10
CA SER A 401 37.16 16.34 -7.82
C SER A 401 37.46 17.47 -6.84
N SER A 402 36.51 17.78 -5.95
CA SER A 402 36.72 18.66 -4.80
C SER A 402 37.75 18.09 -3.82
N ASP A 403 37.74 16.77 -3.68
CA ASP A 403 38.40 16.07 -2.58
C ASP A 403 39.87 15.78 -2.89
N PHE A 404 40.19 15.47 -4.16
CA PHE A 404 41.54 15.09 -4.59
C PHE A 404 42.18 16.09 -5.56
N GLY A 405 41.44 17.09 -6.04
CA GLY A 405 41.98 18.16 -6.88
C GLY A 405 42.39 19.40 -6.07
N VAL A 406 43.43 20.11 -6.52
CA VAL A 406 43.88 21.39 -5.94
C VAL A 406 44.20 22.40 -7.03
N ASN A 407 43.87 23.67 -6.80
CA ASN A 407 44.25 24.76 -7.69
C ASN A 407 45.69 25.18 -7.37
N THR A 408 46.56 25.13 -8.38
CA THR A 408 47.94 25.64 -8.31
C THR A 408 48.09 26.82 -9.28
N PRO A 409 49.17 27.62 -9.18
CA PRO A 409 49.46 28.67 -10.16
C PRO A 409 49.55 28.16 -11.61
N GLU A 410 49.92 26.89 -11.81
CA GLU A 410 50.04 26.23 -13.12
C GLU A 410 48.72 25.60 -13.61
N GLY A 411 47.63 25.83 -12.87
CA GLY A 411 46.32 25.27 -13.10
C GLY A 411 45.94 24.20 -12.08
N ARG A 412 44.79 23.56 -12.28
CA ARG A 412 44.30 22.54 -11.37
C ARG A 412 45.08 21.24 -11.56
N GLN A 413 45.53 20.64 -10.46
CA GLN A 413 46.30 19.39 -10.45
C GLN A 413 45.74 18.43 -9.39
N VAL A 414 46.18 17.17 -9.42
CA VAL A 414 45.89 16.21 -8.34
C VAL A 414 46.69 16.61 -7.10
N LYS A 415 46.10 16.55 -5.91
CA LYS A 415 46.74 16.88 -4.63
C LYS A 415 47.98 16.01 -4.41
N GLN A 416 49.04 16.63 -3.90
CA GLN A 416 50.22 15.90 -3.45
C GLN A 416 49.83 14.88 -2.36
N GLY A 417 50.41 13.69 -2.41
CA GLY A 417 50.08 12.58 -1.51
C GLY A 417 48.88 11.74 -1.97
N VAL A 418 48.18 12.11 -3.04
CA VAL A 418 47.16 11.26 -3.67
C VAL A 418 47.80 10.39 -4.75
N ILE A 419 47.58 9.08 -4.67
CA ILE A 419 48.06 8.08 -5.62
C ILE A 419 46.85 7.39 -6.25
N GLY A 420 46.78 7.41 -7.58
CA GLY A 420 45.80 6.64 -8.32
C GLY A 420 46.20 5.17 -8.40
N VAL A 421 45.27 4.26 -8.18
CA VAL A 421 45.49 2.82 -8.23
C VAL A 421 44.48 2.20 -9.19
N PHE A 422 44.97 1.49 -10.20
CA PHE A 422 44.13 0.57 -10.95
C PHE A 422 44.25 -0.83 -10.38
N ALA A 423 43.14 -1.57 -10.30
CA ALA A 423 43.19 -3.01 -10.17
C ALA A 423 42.69 -3.66 -11.45
N GLY A 424 43.57 -4.32 -12.19
CA GLY A 424 43.24 -4.94 -13.47
C GLY A 424 44.26 -5.99 -13.90
N SER A 425 44.11 -6.53 -15.11
CA SER A 425 45.03 -7.56 -15.61
C SER A 425 46.40 -6.98 -15.92
N ALA A 426 46.45 -5.92 -16.72
CA ALA A 426 47.64 -5.19 -17.12
C ALA A 426 47.25 -3.85 -17.77
N PHE A 427 48.15 -2.88 -17.80
CA PHE A 427 48.07 -1.81 -18.79
C PHE A 427 48.25 -2.40 -20.19
N ASN A 428 47.48 -1.92 -21.17
CA ASN A 428 47.57 -2.37 -22.55
C ASN A 428 48.99 -2.12 -23.10
N PRO A 429 49.82 -3.17 -23.31
CA PRO A 429 51.23 -2.99 -23.66
C PRO A 429 51.42 -2.54 -25.11
N ARG A 430 50.39 -2.68 -25.95
CA ARG A 430 50.40 -2.28 -27.36
C ARG A 430 50.09 -0.80 -27.56
N GLU A 431 49.57 -0.14 -26.53
CA GLU A 431 49.16 1.25 -26.61
C GLU A 431 50.35 2.19 -26.37
N LYS A 432 50.54 3.13 -27.30
CA LYS A 432 51.62 4.12 -27.27
C LYS A 432 51.04 5.50 -27.00
N VAL A 433 51.73 6.27 -26.16
CA VAL A 433 51.33 7.62 -25.74
C VAL A 433 52.38 8.60 -26.21
N LYS A 434 51.98 9.59 -27.02
CA LYS A 434 52.82 10.75 -27.37
C LYS A 434 52.67 11.80 -26.27
N LEU A 435 53.78 12.17 -25.65
CA LEU A 435 53.86 13.19 -24.61
C LEU A 435 53.98 14.60 -25.21
N LYS A 436 53.92 15.62 -24.36
CA LYS A 436 54.03 17.03 -24.78
C LYS A 436 55.39 17.39 -25.38
N ASP A 437 56.45 16.69 -24.96
CA ASP A 437 57.81 16.78 -25.49
C ASP A 437 58.03 15.93 -26.76
N GLU A 438 56.94 15.46 -27.37
CA GLU A 438 56.91 14.56 -28.52
C GLU A 438 57.47 13.15 -28.31
N THR A 439 57.99 12.84 -27.12
CA THR A 439 58.47 11.50 -26.78
C THR A 439 57.31 10.50 -26.81
N ILE A 440 57.52 9.35 -27.45
CA ILE A 440 56.55 8.25 -27.47
C ILE A 440 56.94 7.22 -26.42
N VAL A 441 56.05 7.00 -25.45
CA VAL A 441 56.22 6.01 -24.39
C VAL A 441 55.12 4.96 -24.45
N ASN A 442 55.35 3.78 -23.88
CA ASN A 442 54.29 2.80 -23.69
C ASN A 442 53.36 3.21 -22.54
N LEU A 443 52.13 2.68 -22.53
CA LEU A 443 51.13 3.01 -21.50
C LEU A 443 51.59 2.75 -20.05
N PRO A 444 52.27 1.63 -19.70
CA PRO A 444 52.81 1.45 -18.36
C PRO A 444 53.76 2.56 -17.91
N SER A 445 54.65 3.00 -18.80
CA SER A 445 55.60 4.09 -18.52
C SER A 445 54.88 5.44 -18.36
N TYR A 446 53.84 5.67 -19.18
CA TYR A 446 52.98 6.84 -19.04
C TYR A 446 52.26 6.86 -17.69
N ALA A 447 51.62 5.75 -17.30
CA ALA A 447 50.92 5.63 -16.03
C ALA A 447 51.86 5.84 -14.83
N ALA A 448 53.07 5.26 -14.87
CA ALA A 448 54.07 5.46 -13.83
C ALA A 448 54.50 6.94 -13.69
N ARG A 449 54.66 7.67 -14.81
CA ARG A 449 54.95 9.12 -14.80
C ARG A 449 53.80 9.95 -14.22
N MET A 450 52.57 9.47 -14.33
CA MET A 450 51.38 10.09 -13.73
C MET A 450 51.11 9.62 -12.30
N ASN A 451 52.06 8.93 -11.67
CA ASN A 451 51.96 8.38 -10.32
C ASN A 451 50.77 7.44 -10.12
N ILE A 452 50.45 6.66 -11.17
CA ILE A 452 49.41 5.63 -11.13
C ILE A 452 50.06 4.27 -10.90
N GLN A 453 49.52 3.53 -9.93
CA GLN A 453 49.89 2.17 -9.62
C GLN A 453 48.93 1.16 -10.24
N LEU A 454 49.38 -0.08 -10.38
CA LEU A 454 48.57 -1.18 -10.86
C LEU A 454 48.70 -2.38 -9.93
N LEU A 455 47.58 -2.80 -9.34
CA LEU A 455 47.43 -4.08 -8.67
C LEU A 455 47.03 -5.13 -9.70
N LYS A 456 47.85 -6.16 -9.87
CA LYS A 456 47.61 -7.20 -10.88
C LYS A 456 46.91 -8.40 -10.26
N ALA A 457 46.12 -9.08 -11.07
CA ALA A 457 45.54 -10.38 -10.68
C ALA A 457 46.60 -11.42 -10.25
N VAL A 458 47.83 -11.32 -10.77
CA VAL A 458 48.94 -12.19 -10.38
C VAL A 458 49.34 -11.97 -8.92
N ASP A 459 49.30 -10.72 -8.43
CA ASP A 459 49.69 -10.36 -7.07
C ASP A 459 48.69 -10.95 -6.06
N PHE A 460 47.38 -10.89 -6.36
CA PHE A 460 46.35 -11.53 -5.53
C PHE A 460 46.45 -13.06 -5.57
N ASN A 461 46.72 -13.64 -6.74
CA ASN A 461 46.94 -15.08 -6.87
C ASN A 461 48.16 -15.54 -6.07
N GLN A 462 49.21 -14.72 -5.96
CA GLN A 462 50.35 -15.02 -5.11
C GLN A 462 49.93 -15.09 -3.64
N LYS A 463 49.09 -14.17 -3.15
CA LYS A 463 48.56 -14.21 -1.78
C LYS A 463 47.73 -15.47 -1.51
N LEU A 464 46.94 -15.93 -2.47
CA LEU A 464 46.22 -17.20 -2.36
C LEU A 464 47.17 -18.40 -2.24
N ARG A 465 48.25 -18.41 -3.04
CA ARG A 465 49.26 -19.48 -2.97
C ARG A 465 50.04 -19.46 -1.65
N GLU A 466 50.43 -18.28 -1.18
CA GLU A 466 51.07 -18.10 0.13
C GLU A 466 50.21 -18.65 1.27
N ARG A 467 48.87 -18.58 1.13
CA ARG A 467 47.92 -19.14 2.09
C ARG A 467 47.75 -20.66 2.00
N GLY A 468 48.11 -21.28 0.87
CA GLY A 468 47.98 -22.71 0.60
C GLY A 468 47.06 -23.08 -0.57
N CYS A 469 46.42 -22.12 -1.24
CA CYS A 469 45.54 -22.42 -2.38
C CYS A 469 46.36 -22.71 -3.65
N MET A 470 46.29 -23.93 -4.18
CA MET A 470 47.13 -24.39 -5.29
C MET A 470 46.41 -24.42 -6.65
N LYS A 471 45.08 -24.52 -6.67
CA LYS A 471 44.26 -24.69 -7.88
C LYS A 471 43.38 -23.47 -8.18
N ALA A 472 42.99 -22.73 -7.15
CA ALA A 472 42.17 -21.54 -7.26
C ALA A 472 42.95 -20.34 -7.78
N THR A 473 42.26 -19.51 -8.57
CA THR A 473 42.75 -18.20 -8.97
C THR A 473 41.62 -17.18 -8.87
N VAL A 474 41.95 -15.91 -8.64
CA VAL A 474 40.98 -14.82 -8.59
C VAL A 474 40.14 -14.74 -9.87
N GLN A 475 40.72 -15.07 -11.03
CA GLN A 475 39.99 -15.13 -12.28
C GLN A 475 38.97 -16.27 -12.33
N LYS A 476 39.27 -17.44 -11.73
CA LYS A 476 38.32 -18.55 -11.64
C LYS A 476 37.20 -18.21 -10.66
N ILE A 477 37.54 -17.63 -9.51
CA ILE A 477 36.57 -17.18 -8.50
C ILE A 477 35.58 -16.20 -9.15
N CYS A 478 36.07 -15.15 -9.83
CA CYS A 478 35.21 -14.17 -10.50
C CYS A 478 34.33 -14.81 -11.58
N LYS A 479 34.87 -15.81 -12.31
CA LYS A 479 34.10 -16.54 -13.34
C LYS A 479 33.00 -17.43 -12.75
N TYR A 480 33.22 -18.01 -11.58
CA TYR A 480 32.29 -18.99 -11.02
C TYR A 480 31.24 -18.37 -10.08
N ALA A 481 31.57 -17.30 -9.36
CA ALA A 481 30.62 -16.61 -8.51
C ALA A 481 29.46 -15.99 -9.32
N LYS A 482 28.22 -16.11 -8.86
CA LYS A 482 27.06 -15.50 -9.53
C LYS A 482 26.97 -13.99 -9.30
N ASP A 483 27.50 -13.50 -8.19
CA ASP A 483 27.47 -12.10 -7.75
C ASP A 483 28.63 -11.77 -6.80
N GLU A 484 28.74 -10.50 -6.42
CA GLU A 484 29.77 -9.95 -5.54
C GLU A 484 29.77 -10.58 -4.14
N ASN A 485 28.61 -10.94 -3.60
CA ASN A 485 28.50 -11.53 -2.27
C ASN A 485 29.10 -12.92 -2.28
N GLU A 486 28.78 -13.72 -3.29
CA GLU A 486 29.32 -15.06 -3.43
C GLU A 486 30.84 -15.04 -3.70
N VAL A 487 31.38 -14.01 -4.36
CA VAL A 487 32.85 -13.82 -4.43
C VAL A 487 33.47 -13.73 -3.04
N ARG A 488 32.89 -12.90 -2.15
CA ARG A 488 33.39 -12.73 -0.78
C ARG A 488 33.23 -14.02 0.04
N GLU A 489 32.12 -14.73 -0.12
CA GLU A 489 31.89 -16.04 0.51
C GLU A 489 32.94 -17.07 0.07
N ILE A 490 33.23 -17.17 -1.24
CA ILE A 490 34.24 -18.09 -1.77
C ILE A 490 35.62 -17.74 -1.22
N LEU A 491 36.00 -16.46 -1.24
CA LEU A 491 37.29 -16.01 -0.74
C LEU A 491 37.43 -16.31 0.76
N GLU A 492 36.39 -16.08 1.57
CA GLU A 492 36.42 -16.44 2.99
C GLU A 492 36.48 -17.96 3.22
N ALA A 493 35.73 -18.75 2.47
CA ALA A 493 35.76 -20.21 2.57
C ALA A 493 37.17 -20.75 2.23
N MET A 494 37.75 -20.29 1.11
CA MET A 494 39.11 -20.65 0.73
C MET A 494 40.15 -20.15 1.72
N TRP A 495 39.96 -18.96 2.29
CA TRP A 495 40.91 -18.43 3.26
C TRP A 495 40.91 -19.22 4.57
N LYS A 496 39.78 -19.84 4.92
CA LYS A 496 39.67 -20.74 6.08
C LYS A 496 40.25 -22.13 5.75
N GLU A 497 39.89 -22.70 4.61
CA GLU A 497 40.25 -24.06 4.18
C GLU A 497 40.96 -24.06 2.82
N PRO A 498 42.23 -23.61 2.74
CA PRO A 498 42.95 -23.43 1.47
C PRO A 498 43.22 -24.74 0.72
N GLU A 499 43.33 -25.86 1.44
CA GLU A 499 43.55 -27.20 0.88
C GLU A 499 42.37 -27.67 0.01
N LYS A 500 41.16 -27.15 0.27
CA LYS A 500 39.91 -27.49 -0.43
C LYS A 500 39.55 -26.52 -1.55
N ASP A 501 40.48 -25.69 -1.98
CA ASP A 501 40.22 -24.63 -2.96
C ASP A 501 39.59 -25.14 -4.28
N ALA A 502 40.00 -26.32 -4.75
CA ALA A 502 39.44 -26.97 -5.93
C ALA A 502 38.00 -27.46 -5.72
N GLU A 503 37.70 -28.02 -4.55
CA GLU A 503 36.37 -28.52 -4.19
C GLU A 503 35.37 -27.37 -4.08
N ILE A 504 35.75 -26.29 -3.37
CA ILE A 504 34.95 -25.07 -3.23
C ILE A 504 34.60 -24.49 -4.61
N LEU A 505 35.57 -24.40 -5.53
CA LEU A 505 35.29 -23.91 -6.88
C LEU A 505 34.36 -24.82 -7.68
N ALA A 506 34.52 -26.14 -7.54
CA ALA A 506 33.70 -27.11 -8.26
C ALA A 506 32.24 -27.07 -7.80
N GLU A 507 32.01 -26.97 -6.48
CA GLU A 507 30.68 -26.84 -5.90
C GLU A 507 29.97 -25.58 -6.41
N VAL A 508 30.64 -24.43 -6.35
CA VAL A 508 30.08 -23.15 -6.84
C VAL A 508 29.81 -23.21 -8.35
N ALA A 509 30.73 -23.75 -9.14
CA ALA A 509 30.53 -23.88 -10.57
C ALA A 509 29.33 -24.77 -10.93
N SER A 510 29.07 -25.81 -10.13
CA SER A 510 27.89 -26.67 -10.30
C SER A 510 26.60 -25.94 -9.91
N LYS A 511 26.60 -25.30 -8.73
CA LYS A 511 25.47 -24.52 -8.18
C LYS A 511 25.01 -23.41 -9.13
N ASN A 512 25.94 -22.75 -9.81
CA ASN A 512 25.65 -21.58 -10.65
C ASN A 512 25.49 -21.89 -12.14
N ARG A 513 25.33 -23.16 -12.50
CA ARG A 513 25.24 -23.59 -13.90
C ARG A 513 24.15 -22.84 -14.69
N GLU A 514 23.00 -22.61 -14.08
CA GLU A 514 21.87 -21.89 -14.70
C GLU A 514 22.24 -20.45 -15.09
N VAL A 515 23.08 -19.78 -14.28
CA VAL A 515 23.56 -18.42 -14.59
C VAL A 515 24.37 -18.43 -15.88
N TYR A 516 25.26 -19.41 -16.04
CA TYR A 516 26.12 -19.50 -17.22
C TYR A 516 25.34 -19.92 -18.48
N GLU A 517 24.32 -20.75 -18.32
CA GLU A 517 23.45 -21.14 -19.42
C GLU A 517 22.61 -19.96 -19.90
N PHE A 518 22.08 -19.17 -18.97
CA PHE A 518 21.38 -17.93 -19.27
C PHE A 518 22.29 -16.88 -19.95
N GLU A 519 23.53 -16.71 -19.49
CA GLU A 519 24.51 -15.83 -20.16
C GLU A 519 24.81 -16.25 -21.60
N LYS A 520 24.90 -17.57 -21.86
CA LYS A 520 25.06 -18.10 -23.22
C LYS A 520 23.83 -17.81 -24.07
N GLU A 521 22.63 -17.86 -23.50
CA GLU A 521 21.40 -17.46 -24.19
C GLU A 521 21.44 -15.99 -24.60
N LEU A 522 21.85 -15.09 -23.69
CA LEU A 522 22.02 -13.66 -24.00
C LEU A 522 23.04 -13.40 -25.13
N GLU A 523 24.10 -14.22 -25.22
CA GLU A 523 25.13 -14.10 -26.25
C GLU A 523 24.70 -14.67 -27.62
N ARG A 524 23.89 -15.74 -27.64
CA ARG A 524 23.46 -16.44 -28.88
C ARG A 524 22.47 -15.63 -29.73
N THR A 525 21.67 -14.78 -29.12
CA THR A 525 20.66 -13.95 -29.83
C THR A 525 21.27 -12.71 -30.48
N LYS A 526 22.61 -12.62 -30.57
CA LYS A 526 23.34 -11.69 -31.45
C LYS A 526 23.39 -12.25 -32.87
N VAL A 527 22.27 -12.19 -33.60
CA VAL A 527 22.25 -12.38 -35.06
C VAL A 527 21.69 -11.12 -35.69
#